data_AF-A0AAD1RG08-F1
#
_entry.id   AF-A0AAD1RG08-F1
#
_cell.length_a   1.000
_cell.length_b   1.000
_cell.length_c   1.000
_cell.angle_alpha   90.00
_cell.angle_beta   90.00
_cell.angle_gamma   90.00
#
_symmetry.space_group_name_H-M   'P 1'
#
loop_
_entity.id
_entity.type
_entity.pdbx_description
1 polymer ?
#
loop_
_entity_poly.entity_id
_entity_poly.type
_entity_poly.pdbx_seq_one_letter_code
_entity_poly.pdbx_strand_id
1 'polypeptide(L)'
;MIKYPKFFSFGYVSSEGPTQQQMDESSFDMTFFGEGYSKGKDPQQGKPDLKICTQVSGPEVAYVSTPIAMVQAAVTILKEPGSLPEGGGVFTPGAAFSKTKLIERLNKAGLHFKVISRPADDLMMFGVIAVLVPLVPVRSVYAVTMDTARQYQFVVFGASGFTGQFVVEELARVLDGAEFRESRLRWAVAGRNQKRLEDVLSWAAERLSKPQLKLEVGIIICDVSDPPSLDEMCKKASVVLDCVGPYRFFGEPVIKSCVENGAHCVDISGEPQFLEGMYAKYNSQAAENGVYIVGSTGFDSIPADMGVLFTRNRLQGTLTAVESILTFKTGPSSFKGTCIHDGTWQSAIHGIADQGNLKKLRKQLACKPLPVVGKKLKKRGALFYANEVGQYAIPFLGADASVVRRTQRFLHEHHEETPVQYSAYTAVGGIGSAIKLIFAGLLFVLLTKFSFGRKLMIKYPKFFSFGYFSSEGPTQQQMDESSFDMTFFGEGYSKGKDPQQGKPDLKICTQVSGPEAGYVSTPIAMVQAAVTILKEPGSLPKGGGVFTPGAAFSKTKLIERLDKAGLHFKVISTLDA
;
A
#
# COMPACT_ATOMS: atom_id res chain seq x y z
N MET A 1 -2.14 -35.94 5.90
CA MET A 1 -0.87 -36.57 5.47
C MET A 1 -1.15 -37.23 4.12
N ILE A 2 -0.89 -36.54 2.99
CA ILE A 2 -1.07 -37.12 1.65
C ILE A 2 0.13 -36.70 0.79
N LYS A 3 0.87 -37.71 0.32
CA LYS A 3 2.05 -37.62 -0.53
C LYS A 3 1.62 -37.41 -1.98
N TYR A 4 2.27 -36.48 -2.69
CA TYR A 4 2.15 -36.36 -4.15
C TYR A 4 3.20 -37.26 -4.83
N PRO A 5 2.81 -38.18 -5.74
CA PRO A 5 3.72 -38.74 -6.72
C PRO A 5 3.75 -37.85 -7.97
N LYS A 6 4.97 -37.65 -8.51
CA LYS A 6 5.27 -36.89 -9.73
C LYS A 6 4.82 -37.66 -10.97
N PHE A 7 4.12 -37.01 -11.90
CA PHE A 7 4.05 -37.42 -13.31
C PHE A 7 4.06 -36.18 -14.22
N PHE A 8 4.93 -36.19 -15.22
CA PHE A 8 5.11 -35.18 -16.26
C PHE A 8 4.09 -35.38 -17.40
N SER A 9 3.60 -34.31 -18.03
CA SER A 9 3.15 -34.36 -19.44
C SER A 9 3.34 -33.03 -20.18
N PHE A 10 3.65 -33.15 -21.46
CA PHE A 10 4.04 -32.13 -22.43
C PHE A 10 2.82 -31.50 -23.12
N GLY A 11 2.78 -30.16 -23.21
CA GLY A 11 1.84 -29.40 -24.04
C GLY A 11 2.34 -27.96 -24.21
N TYR A 12 2.32 -27.44 -25.44
CA TYR A 12 2.91 -26.15 -25.81
C TYR A 12 1.88 -25.02 -25.67
N VAL A 13 2.24 -23.97 -24.91
CA VAL A 13 1.52 -22.68 -24.89
C VAL A 13 2.14 -21.80 -25.99
N SER A 14 1.31 -21.30 -26.91
CA SER A 14 1.73 -20.43 -28.02
C SER A 14 1.34 -18.97 -27.74
N SER A 15 2.21 -18.02 -28.12
CA SER A 15 1.90 -16.58 -28.13
C SER A 15 0.87 -16.19 -29.20
N GLU A 16 0.60 -17.08 -30.15
CA GLU A 16 -0.33 -16.83 -31.28
C GLU A 16 -1.77 -17.28 -30.98
N GLY A 17 -2.03 -17.91 -29.83
CA GLY A 17 -3.33 -18.52 -29.51
C GLY A 17 -3.57 -19.87 -30.20
N PRO A 18 -4.72 -20.52 -29.96
CA PRO A 18 -5.08 -21.77 -30.63
C PRO A 18 -5.49 -21.52 -32.09
N THR A 19 -5.19 -22.46 -32.97
CA THR A 19 -5.69 -22.42 -34.36
C THR A 19 -7.20 -22.66 -34.39
N GLN A 20 -7.86 -22.27 -35.49
CA GLN A 20 -9.29 -22.52 -35.67
C GLN A 20 -9.65 -24.01 -35.52
N GLN A 21 -8.83 -24.89 -36.11
CA GLN A 21 -9.01 -26.33 -35.98
C GLN A 21 -8.92 -26.81 -34.52
N GLN A 22 -7.96 -26.28 -33.75
CA GLN A 22 -7.84 -26.62 -32.32
C GLN A 22 -9.04 -26.16 -31.51
N MET A 23 -9.63 -25.00 -31.84
CA MET A 23 -10.85 -24.52 -31.21
C MET A 23 -12.06 -25.37 -31.60
N ASP A 24 -12.18 -25.75 -32.88
CA ASP A 24 -13.30 -26.55 -33.40
C ASP A 24 -13.29 -27.99 -32.84
N GLU A 25 -12.10 -28.55 -32.57
CA GLU A 25 -11.93 -29.89 -32.00
C GLU A 25 -12.00 -29.92 -30.46
N SER A 26 -12.05 -28.75 -29.80
CA SER A 26 -12.06 -28.64 -28.34
C SER A 26 -13.47 -28.40 -27.78
N SER A 27 -13.77 -29.05 -26.67
CA SER A 27 -15.01 -28.83 -25.90
C SER A 27 -14.72 -28.95 -24.40
N PHE A 28 -15.62 -28.45 -23.57
CA PHE A 28 -15.56 -28.65 -22.13
C PHE A 28 -16.84 -29.27 -21.59
N ASP A 29 -16.69 -29.96 -20.47
CA ASP A 29 -17.77 -30.51 -19.67
C ASP A 29 -17.45 -30.32 -18.19
N MET A 30 -18.37 -29.72 -17.44
CA MET A 30 -18.22 -29.39 -16.04
C MET A 30 -19.44 -29.88 -15.28
N THR A 31 -19.22 -30.70 -14.26
CA THR A 31 -20.30 -31.24 -13.42
C THR A 31 -20.27 -30.62 -12.02
N PHE A 32 -21.43 -30.14 -11.58
CA PHE A 32 -21.68 -29.55 -10.28
C PHE A 32 -22.57 -30.46 -9.44
N PHE A 33 -22.17 -30.68 -8.19
CA PHE A 33 -22.96 -31.42 -7.20
C PHE A 33 -23.42 -30.45 -6.12
N GLY A 34 -24.73 -30.40 -5.89
CA GLY A 34 -25.34 -29.60 -4.84
C GLY A 34 -26.12 -30.47 -3.87
N GLU A 35 -26.06 -30.13 -2.58
CA GLU A 35 -26.92 -30.71 -1.55
C GLU A 35 -27.85 -29.62 -1.00
N GLY A 36 -29.11 -29.97 -0.74
CA GLY A 36 -30.12 -29.02 -0.27
C GLY A 36 -31.16 -29.67 0.63
N TYR A 37 -32.10 -28.86 1.10
CA TYR A 37 -33.17 -29.29 2.02
C TYR A 37 -34.52 -29.25 1.31
N SER A 38 -35.35 -30.28 1.52
CA SER A 38 -36.75 -30.29 1.09
C SER A 38 -37.52 -29.12 1.68
N LYS A 39 -38.47 -28.59 0.91
CA LYS A 39 -39.30 -27.45 1.32
C LYS A 39 -40.00 -27.76 2.66
N GLY A 40 -39.76 -26.94 3.68
CA GLY A 40 -40.31 -27.12 5.03
C GLY A 40 -39.36 -27.74 6.06
N LYS A 41 -38.18 -28.23 5.65
CA LYS A 41 -37.12 -28.60 6.59
C LYS A 41 -36.30 -27.38 7.01
N ASP A 42 -36.01 -27.30 8.30
CA ASP A 42 -35.10 -26.30 8.86
C ASP A 42 -33.64 -26.71 8.58
N PRO A 43 -32.86 -25.90 7.84
CA PRO A 43 -31.44 -26.16 7.59
C PRO A 43 -30.58 -26.22 8.86
N GLN A 44 -31.07 -25.73 10.00
CA GLN A 44 -30.36 -25.77 11.28
C GLN A 44 -30.60 -27.08 12.08
N GLN A 45 -31.58 -27.91 11.70
CA GLN A 45 -32.01 -29.06 12.49
C GLN A 45 -31.78 -30.43 11.83
N GLY A 46 -31.12 -30.51 10.66
CA GLY A 46 -30.90 -31.78 9.97
C GLY A 46 -29.79 -31.76 8.92
N LYS A 47 -29.52 -32.92 8.31
CA LYS A 47 -28.64 -33.04 7.13
C LYS A 47 -29.42 -32.78 5.84
N PRO A 48 -28.78 -32.29 4.76
CA PRO A 48 -29.41 -32.15 3.45
C PRO A 48 -30.02 -33.47 2.98
N ASP A 49 -31.26 -33.43 2.52
CA ASP A 49 -32.00 -34.59 2.01
C ASP A 49 -32.25 -34.53 0.50
N LEU A 50 -31.83 -33.45 -0.15
CA LEU A 50 -31.82 -33.32 -1.60
C LEU A 50 -30.40 -33.34 -2.11
N LYS A 51 -30.19 -34.06 -3.20
CA LYS A 51 -28.98 -34.00 -4.02
C LYS A 51 -29.37 -33.60 -5.43
N ILE A 52 -28.63 -32.67 -6.01
CA ILE A 52 -28.80 -32.25 -7.39
C ILE A 52 -27.45 -32.34 -8.09
N CYS A 53 -27.47 -32.88 -9.30
CA CYS A 53 -26.32 -32.89 -10.17
C CYS A 53 -26.64 -32.08 -11.42
N THR A 54 -25.80 -31.10 -11.74
CA THR A 54 -25.96 -30.23 -12.90
C THR A 54 -24.71 -30.30 -13.74
N GLN A 55 -24.86 -30.58 -15.02
CA GLN A 55 -23.79 -30.60 -16.01
C GLN A 55 -23.85 -29.31 -16.84
N VAL A 56 -22.68 -28.73 -17.12
CA VAL A 56 -22.49 -27.58 -17.99
C VAL A 56 -21.47 -27.96 -19.05
N SER A 57 -21.86 -27.96 -20.31
CA SER A 57 -20.97 -28.31 -21.41
C SER A 57 -21.07 -27.31 -22.56
N GLY A 58 -20.03 -27.26 -23.38
CA GLY A 58 -19.96 -26.34 -24.51
C GLY A 58 -18.71 -26.54 -25.36
N PRO A 59 -18.59 -25.77 -26.46
CA PRO A 59 -17.37 -25.74 -27.28
C PRO A 59 -16.20 -25.13 -26.50
N GLU A 60 -15.03 -25.02 -27.10
CA GLU A 60 -13.80 -24.49 -26.49
C GLU A 60 -14.06 -23.31 -25.51
N VAL A 61 -13.48 -23.42 -24.31
CA VAL A 61 -13.87 -22.63 -23.14
C VAL A 61 -13.49 -21.15 -23.25
N ALA A 62 -12.30 -20.84 -23.77
CA ALA A 62 -11.69 -19.52 -23.66
C ALA A 62 -12.05 -18.57 -24.81
N TYR A 63 -12.11 -19.05 -26.03
CA TYR A 63 -12.24 -18.27 -27.27
C TYR A 63 -13.61 -18.43 -27.93
N VAL A 64 -14.37 -19.50 -27.63
CA VAL A 64 -15.73 -19.68 -28.16
C VAL A 64 -16.78 -19.44 -27.08
N SER A 65 -16.72 -20.20 -26.00
CA SER A 65 -17.71 -20.18 -24.93
C SER A 65 -17.72 -18.89 -24.12
N THR A 66 -16.54 -18.31 -23.84
CA THR A 66 -16.45 -17.06 -23.07
C THR A 66 -17.09 -15.87 -23.81
N PRO A 67 -16.81 -15.60 -25.10
CA PRO A 67 -17.54 -14.58 -25.85
C PRO A 67 -19.05 -14.81 -25.90
N ILE A 68 -19.52 -16.07 -26.09
CA ILE A 68 -20.95 -16.39 -26.05
C ILE A 68 -21.57 -15.98 -24.70
N ALA A 69 -20.91 -16.34 -23.59
CA ALA A 69 -21.39 -16.00 -22.25
C ALA A 69 -21.46 -14.48 -22.02
N MET A 70 -20.44 -13.75 -22.46
CA MET A 70 -20.40 -12.28 -22.36
C MET A 70 -21.53 -11.62 -23.16
N VAL A 71 -21.73 -12.05 -24.41
CA VAL A 71 -22.78 -11.48 -25.28
C VAL A 71 -24.16 -11.77 -24.72
N GLN A 72 -24.44 -13.00 -24.29
CA GLN A 72 -25.75 -13.33 -23.73
C GLN A 72 -26.01 -12.63 -22.40
N ALA A 73 -24.99 -12.40 -21.57
CA ALA A 73 -25.12 -11.58 -20.37
C ALA A 73 -25.49 -10.13 -20.72
N ALA A 74 -24.79 -9.50 -21.67
CA ALA A 74 -25.09 -8.14 -22.12
C ALA A 74 -26.51 -8.02 -22.72
N VAL A 75 -26.92 -8.99 -23.55
CA VAL A 75 -28.29 -9.04 -24.10
C VAL A 75 -29.33 -9.20 -22.99
N THR A 76 -29.03 -9.97 -21.96
CA THR A 76 -29.94 -10.16 -20.82
C THR A 76 -30.10 -8.88 -20.02
N ILE A 77 -29.01 -8.13 -19.81
CA ILE A 77 -29.08 -6.82 -19.15
C ILE A 77 -30.04 -5.89 -19.88
N LEU A 78 -29.96 -5.85 -21.22
CA LEU A 78 -30.79 -4.99 -22.05
C LEU A 78 -32.25 -5.45 -22.14
N LYS A 79 -32.51 -6.75 -22.16
CA LYS A 79 -33.86 -7.30 -22.36
C LYS A 79 -34.65 -7.50 -21.07
N GLU A 80 -33.97 -7.67 -19.94
CA GLU A 80 -34.60 -8.01 -18.65
C GLU A 80 -34.12 -7.07 -17.52
N PRO A 81 -34.08 -5.74 -17.70
CA PRO A 81 -33.52 -4.82 -16.71
C PRO A 81 -34.28 -4.86 -15.37
N GLY A 82 -35.60 -5.10 -15.39
CA GLY A 82 -36.43 -5.23 -14.18
C GLY A 82 -36.20 -6.52 -13.38
N SER A 83 -35.44 -7.47 -13.93
CA SER A 83 -35.05 -8.71 -13.25
C SER A 83 -33.63 -8.64 -12.68
N LEU A 84 -32.92 -7.54 -12.90
CA LEU A 84 -31.60 -7.27 -12.32
C LEU A 84 -31.72 -6.62 -10.94
N PRO A 85 -30.65 -6.64 -10.11
CA PRO A 85 -30.62 -5.90 -8.86
C PRO A 85 -30.90 -4.40 -9.05
N GLU A 86 -31.79 -3.83 -8.23
CA GLU A 86 -32.10 -2.40 -8.24
C GLU A 86 -30.89 -1.57 -7.78
N GLY A 87 -30.70 -0.39 -8.39
CA GLY A 87 -29.68 0.59 -7.99
C GLY A 87 -28.31 0.44 -8.66
N GLY A 88 -28.06 -0.60 -9.45
CA GLY A 88 -26.75 -0.86 -10.05
C GLY A 88 -25.67 -1.25 -9.02
N GLY A 89 -24.50 -1.72 -9.47
CA GLY A 89 -23.42 -2.18 -8.59
C GLY A 89 -22.52 -3.25 -9.20
N VAL A 90 -21.59 -3.79 -8.41
CA VAL A 90 -20.67 -4.87 -8.82
C VAL A 90 -21.21 -6.20 -8.28
N PHE A 91 -21.59 -7.10 -9.19
CA PHE A 91 -22.22 -8.37 -8.84
C PHE A 91 -21.49 -9.54 -9.52
N THR A 92 -21.44 -10.70 -8.84
CA THR A 92 -21.08 -11.95 -9.51
C THR A 92 -22.19 -12.35 -10.50
N PRO A 93 -21.89 -13.11 -11.57
CA PRO A 93 -22.91 -13.48 -12.56
C PRO A 93 -24.13 -14.18 -11.94
N GLY A 94 -23.90 -15.08 -10.97
CA GLY A 94 -24.99 -15.75 -10.25
C GLY A 94 -25.89 -14.78 -9.48
N ALA A 95 -25.31 -13.76 -8.82
CA ALA A 95 -26.09 -12.77 -8.10
C ALA A 95 -26.86 -11.85 -9.06
N ALA A 96 -26.20 -11.36 -10.12
CA ALA A 96 -26.78 -10.44 -11.10
C ALA A 96 -27.93 -11.07 -11.90
N PHE A 97 -27.78 -12.34 -12.29
CA PHE A 97 -28.66 -12.99 -13.27
C PHE A 97 -29.53 -14.11 -12.66
N SER A 98 -29.52 -14.30 -11.34
CA SER A 98 -30.31 -15.35 -10.66
C SER A 98 -31.80 -15.34 -10.99
N LYS A 99 -32.36 -14.17 -11.33
CA LYS A 99 -33.79 -13.97 -11.63
C LYS A 99 -34.07 -13.75 -13.12
N THR A 100 -33.09 -13.97 -14.00
CA THR A 100 -33.23 -13.72 -15.46
C THR A 100 -33.24 -15.02 -16.25
N LYS A 101 -33.54 -14.92 -17.55
CA LYS A 101 -33.49 -16.03 -18.51
C LYS A 101 -32.10 -16.25 -19.11
N LEU A 102 -31.04 -15.80 -18.46
CA LEU A 102 -29.67 -15.95 -18.99
C LEU A 102 -29.33 -17.41 -19.29
N ILE A 103 -29.65 -18.35 -18.38
CA ILE A 103 -29.36 -19.78 -18.59
C ILE A 103 -30.07 -20.33 -19.83
N GLU A 104 -31.33 -19.93 -20.08
CA GLU A 104 -32.05 -20.33 -21.29
C GLU A 104 -31.40 -19.79 -22.57
N ARG A 105 -30.85 -18.57 -22.52
CA ARG A 105 -30.14 -17.95 -23.63
C ARG A 105 -28.81 -18.64 -23.90
N LEU A 106 -28.05 -18.96 -22.85
CA LEU A 106 -26.81 -19.71 -22.94
C LEU A 106 -27.06 -21.09 -23.55
N ASN A 107 -28.10 -21.79 -23.09
CA ASN A 107 -28.54 -23.08 -23.65
C ASN A 107 -28.81 -23.00 -25.16
N LYS A 108 -29.51 -21.95 -25.62
CA LYS A 108 -29.78 -21.72 -27.05
C LYS A 108 -28.54 -21.33 -27.85
N ALA A 109 -27.52 -20.78 -27.19
CA ALA A 109 -26.28 -20.32 -27.80
C ALA A 109 -25.15 -21.37 -27.78
N GLY A 110 -25.44 -22.62 -27.39
CA GLY A 110 -24.47 -23.71 -27.39
C GLY A 110 -23.72 -23.94 -26.07
N LEU A 111 -24.12 -23.25 -24.99
CA LEU A 111 -23.66 -23.49 -23.63
C LEU A 111 -24.73 -24.21 -22.84
N HIS A 112 -24.61 -25.53 -22.74
CA HIS A 112 -25.66 -26.42 -22.27
C HIS A 112 -25.60 -26.65 -20.77
N PHE A 113 -26.57 -26.11 -20.04
CA PHE A 113 -26.83 -26.34 -18.62
C PHE A 113 -27.95 -27.37 -18.48
N LYS A 114 -27.63 -28.56 -17.95
CA LYS A 114 -28.57 -29.67 -17.79
C LYS A 114 -28.55 -30.19 -16.35
N VAL A 115 -29.71 -30.33 -15.73
CA VAL A 115 -29.83 -31.10 -14.47
C VAL A 115 -29.87 -32.57 -14.84
N ILE A 116 -28.90 -33.35 -14.35
CA ILE A 116 -28.71 -34.75 -14.72
C ILE A 116 -29.19 -35.75 -13.63
N SER A 117 -29.50 -35.31 -12.40
CA SER A 117 -30.26 -36.12 -11.42
C SER A 117 -30.97 -35.30 -10.33
N ARG A 118 -32.11 -35.82 -9.83
CA ARG A 118 -32.86 -35.41 -8.62
C ARG A 118 -33.33 -36.69 -7.88
N PRO A 119 -33.51 -36.70 -6.55
CA PRO A 119 -33.80 -37.93 -5.82
C PRO A 119 -35.27 -38.34 -5.98
N ALA A 120 -35.50 -39.26 -6.94
CA ALA A 120 -36.62 -40.21 -7.01
C ALA A 120 -36.32 -41.36 -7.99
N ASP A 121 -35.24 -41.29 -8.77
CA ASP A 121 -34.79 -42.41 -9.61
C ASP A 121 -33.50 -42.98 -9.01
N ASP A 122 -33.64 -44.08 -8.28
CA ASP A 122 -32.50 -44.81 -7.72
C ASP A 122 -32.26 -46.11 -8.51
N LEU A 123 -30.97 -46.46 -8.61
CA LEU A 123 -30.37 -47.78 -8.86
C LEU A 123 -30.26 -48.33 -10.29
N MET A 124 -29.06 -48.23 -10.91
CA MET A 124 -28.01 -49.29 -10.91
C MET A 124 -26.98 -49.12 -12.06
N MET A 125 -25.69 -49.11 -11.66
CA MET A 125 -24.51 -49.69 -12.35
C MET A 125 -24.20 -49.31 -13.81
N PHE A 126 -23.08 -48.59 -14.01
CA PHE A 126 -21.84 -48.98 -14.72
C PHE A 126 -20.92 -47.76 -14.58
N GLY A 127 -19.72 -47.83 -14.00
CA GLY A 127 -18.58 -48.55 -14.54
C GLY A 127 -17.47 -47.50 -14.72
N VAL A 128 -16.33 -47.73 -14.08
CA VAL A 128 -15.12 -46.91 -14.19
C VAL A 128 -14.79 -46.66 -15.66
N ILE A 129 -14.88 -45.42 -16.14
CA ILE A 129 -14.13 -44.94 -17.29
C ILE A 129 -13.59 -43.56 -16.94
N ALA A 130 -12.31 -43.55 -16.59
CA ALA A 130 -11.48 -42.36 -16.62
C ALA A 130 -11.43 -41.85 -18.08
N VAL A 131 -11.82 -40.60 -18.29
CA VAL A 131 -11.41 -39.83 -19.47
C VAL A 131 -10.72 -38.57 -18.96
N LEU A 132 -9.44 -38.47 -19.31
CA LEU A 132 -8.54 -37.37 -19.03
C LEU A 132 -9.06 -36.07 -19.65
N VAL A 133 -9.07 -35.00 -18.87
CA VAL A 133 -8.87 -33.63 -19.36
C VAL A 133 -7.60 -33.10 -18.69
N PRO A 134 -6.63 -32.56 -19.43
CA PRO A 134 -5.31 -32.23 -18.89
C PRO A 134 -5.39 -30.95 -18.05
N LEU A 135 -5.30 -31.11 -16.74
CA LEU A 135 -4.89 -30.05 -15.83
C LEU A 135 -3.39 -29.80 -16.01
N VAL A 136 -3.03 -28.82 -16.84
CA VAL A 136 -1.66 -28.27 -16.85
C VAL A 136 -1.39 -27.65 -15.48
N PRO A 137 -0.24 -27.94 -14.83
CA PRO A 137 0.15 -27.22 -13.64
C PRO A 137 0.54 -25.80 -14.07
N VAL A 138 -0.32 -24.84 -13.75
CA VAL A 138 0.09 -23.45 -13.66
C VAL A 138 1.16 -23.42 -12.56
N ARG A 139 2.44 -23.45 -12.94
CA ARG A 139 3.45 -22.67 -12.21
C ARG A 139 2.78 -21.34 -11.99
N SER A 140 2.63 -20.90 -10.75
CA SER A 140 2.07 -19.60 -10.40
C SER A 140 2.96 -18.50 -11.00
N VAL A 141 2.85 -18.31 -12.31
CA VAL A 141 2.82 -17.03 -12.95
C VAL A 141 1.52 -16.48 -12.42
N TYR A 142 1.62 -15.66 -11.39
CA TYR A 142 0.56 -14.73 -11.07
C TYR A 142 0.33 -13.96 -12.38
N ALA A 143 -0.65 -14.37 -13.17
CA ALA A 143 -1.34 -13.45 -14.06
C ALA A 143 -1.99 -12.46 -13.10
N VAL A 144 -1.20 -11.46 -12.71
CA VAL A 144 -1.71 -10.22 -12.14
C VAL A 144 -2.70 -9.76 -13.20
N THR A 145 -4.01 -9.93 -12.94
CA THR A 145 -5.02 -9.16 -13.64
C THR A 145 -4.77 -7.72 -13.21
N MET A 146 -3.80 -7.08 -13.85
CA MET A 146 -3.66 -5.65 -13.82
C MET A 146 -4.97 -5.10 -14.35
N ASP A 147 -5.54 -4.14 -13.65
CA ASP A 147 -6.62 -3.35 -14.19
C ASP A 147 -6.07 -2.58 -15.41
N THR A 148 -6.12 -3.22 -16.58
CA THR A 148 -5.71 -2.65 -17.87
C THR A 148 -6.74 -1.64 -18.38
N ALA A 149 -7.85 -1.43 -17.67
CA ALA A 149 -8.88 -0.46 -18.06
C ALA A 149 -8.44 0.99 -17.86
N ARG A 150 -7.52 1.26 -16.92
CA ARG A 150 -7.01 2.62 -16.66
C ARG A 150 -5.95 3.02 -17.68
N GLN A 151 -5.99 4.29 -18.09
CA GLN A 151 -5.04 4.84 -19.06
C GLN A 151 -3.60 4.74 -18.55
N TYR A 152 -3.38 5.04 -17.27
CA TYR A 152 -2.08 5.05 -16.60
C TYR A 152 -2.14 4.21 -15.33
N GLN A 153 -1.18 3.30 -15.15
CA GLN A 153 -1.05 2.53 -13.92
C GLN A 153 -0.53 3.41 -12.78
N PHE A 154 0.33 4.37 -13.10
CA PHE A 154 0.88 5.32 -12.14
C PHE A 154 0.73 6.75 -12.65
N VAL A 155 0.34 7.67 -11.77
CA VAL A 155 0.39 9.11 -12.02
C VAL A 155 1.12 9.79 -10.87
N VAL A 156 2.23 10.49 -11.16
CA VAL A 156 2.94 11.29 -10.16
C VAL A 156 2.35 12.69 -10.13
N PHE A 157 1.56 13.01 -9.10
CA PHE A 157 0.94 14.33 -8.95
C PHE A 157 1.82 15.25 -8.10
N GLY A 158 2.03 16.49 -8.56
CA GLY A 158 3.06 17.36 -7.99
C GLY A 158 4.45 17.04 -8.52
N ALA A 159 4.55 16.41 -9.69
CA ALA A 159 5.80 15.97 -10.32
C ALA A 159 6.83 17.10 -10.51
N SER A 160 6.38 18.34 -10.74
CA SER A 160 7.27 19.51 -10.87
C SER A 160 7.76 20.09 -9.53
N GLY A 161 7.34 19.53 -8.40
CA GLY A 161 7.80 19.92 -7.07
C GLY A 161 9.17 19.32 -6.73
N PHE A 162 9.81 19.85 -5.69
CA PHE A 162 11.19 19.46 -5.36
C PHE A 162 11.32 17.96 -5.05
N THR A 163 10.44 17.37 -4.23
CA THR A 163 10.44 15.92 -4.02
C THR A 163 9.86 15.17 -5.22
N GLY A 164 8.84 15.73 -5.87
CA GLY A 164 8.14 15.12 -7.00
C GLY A 164 9.06 14.74 -8.16
N GLN A 165 10.05 15.57 -8.50
CA GLN A 165 10.99 15.26 -9.57
C GLN A 165 11.83 14.00 -9.29
N PHE A 166 12.21 13.76 -8.02
CA PHE A 166 12.93 12.55 -7.64
C PHE A 166 12.01 11.32 -7.63
N VAL A 167 10.72 11.49 -7.34
CA VAL A 167 9.72 10.42 -7.49
C VAL A 167 9.55 10.03 -8.96
N VAL A 168 9.57 11.01 -9.88
CA VAL A 168 9.57 10.76 -11.33
C VAL A 168 10.81 9.97 -11.75
N GLU A 169 12.00 10.37 -11.30
CA GLU A 169 13.25 9.65 -11.56
C GLU A 169 13.20 8.21 -11.03
N GLU A 170 12.75 8.02 -9.79
CA GLU A 170 12.64 6.70 -9.17
C GLU A 170 11.66 5.80 -9.92
N LEU A 171 10.47 6.30 -10.23
CA LEU A 171 9.46 5.54 -10.95
C LEU A 171 9.97 5.13 -12.33
N ALA A 172 10.61 6.04 -13.06
CA ALA A 172 11.24 5.74 -14.35
C ALA A 172 12.34 4.67 -14.24
N ARG A 173 13.13 4.66 -13.15
CA ARG A 173 14.14 3.63 -12.90
C ARG A 173 13.52 2.27 -12.62
N VAL A 174 12.48 2.23 -11.78
CA VAL A 174 11.78 1.01 -11.40
C VAL A 174 11.06 0.37 -12.59
N LEU A 175 10.37 1.17 -13.41
CA LEU A 175 9.60 0.68 -14.56
C LEU A 175 10.48 0.18 -15.72
N ASP A 176 11.75 0.56 -15.77
CA ASP A 176 12.74 0.00 -16.70
C ASP A 176 13.42 -1.28 -16.17
N GLY A 177 13.23 -1.58 -14.88
CA GLY A 177 13.77 -2.78 -14.26
C GLY A 177 13.21 -4.07 -14.86
N ALA A 178 13.91 -5.18 -14.62
CA ALA A 178 13.55 -6.50 -15.15
C ALA A 178 12.11 -6.94 -14.81
N GLU A 179 11.56 -6.46 -13.69
CA GLU A 179 10.17 -6.76 -13.28
C GLU A 179 9.11 -6.19 -14.24
N PHE A 180 9.39 -5.08 -14.91
CA PHE A 180 8.41 -4.32 -15.69
C PHE A 180 8.70 -4.26 -17.19
N ARG A 181 9.91 -4.66 -17.61
CA ARG A 181 10.40 -4.58 -18.99
C ARG A 181 9.46 -5.22 -20.01
N GLU A 182 8.79 -6.30 -19.66
CA GLU A 182 7.84 -7.02 -20.54
C GLU A 182 6.41 -6.46 -20.47
N SER A 183 6.03 -5.82 -19.36
CA SER A 183 4.66 -5.36 -19.12
C SER A 183 4.31 -3.99 -19.69
N ARG A 184 5.28 -3.22 -20.21
CA ARG A 184 5.12 -1.86 -20.80
C ARG A 184 4.01 -1.02 -20.14
N LEU A 185 4.13 -0.80 -18.83
CA LEU A 185 3.13 -0.03 -18.10
C LEU A 185 3.14 1.43 -18.53
N ARG A 186 1.96 2.00 -18.74
CA ARG A 186 1.83 3.42 -19.03
C ARG A 186 1.75 4.19 -17.73
N TRP A 187 2.45 5.32 -17.67
CA TRP A 187 2.40 6.23 -16.54
C TRP A 187 2.46 7.67 -16.99
N ALA A 188 2.11 8.59 -16.10
CA ALA A 188 2.08 10.01 -16.38
C ALA A 188 2.64 10.85 -15.24
N VAL A 189 3.07 12.07 -15.59
CA VAL A 189 3.35 13.15 -14.64
C VAL A 189 2.20 14.16 -14.67
N ALA A 190 1.83 14.67 -13.50
CA ALA A 190 0.72 15.59 -13.35
C ALA A 190 1.09 16.82 -12.52
N GLY A 191 0.56 17.98 -12.94
CA GLY A 191 0.76 19.26 -12.28
C GLY A 191 0.22 20.44 -13.08
N ARG A 192 0.35 21.65 -12.52
CA ARG A 192 -0.30 22.86 -13.05
C ARG A 192 0.36 23.46 -14.29
N ASN A 193 1.65 23.17 -14.50
CA ASN A 193 2.44 23.86 -15.51
C ASN A 193 3.08 22.84 -16.46
N GLN A 194 2.57 22.79 -17.69
CA GLN A 194 3.05 21.92 -18.77
C GLN A 194 4.58 21.98 -18.92
N LYS A 195 5.12 23.19 -19.05
CA LYS A 195 6.53 23.40 -19.33
C LYS A 195 7.42 22.83 -18.22
N ARG A 196 7.06 23.04 -16.96
CA ARG A 196 7.80 22.47 -15.82
C ARG A 196 7.73 20.94 -15.76
N LEU A 197 6.64 20.33 -16.22
CA LEU A 197 6.53 18.88 -16.31
C LEU A 197 7.45 18.34 -17.40
N GLU A 198 7.51 18.99 -18.57
CA GLU A 198 8.45 18.66 -19.65
C GLU A 198 9.92 18.83 -19.23
N ASP A 199 10.21 19.86 -18.43
CA ASP A 199 11.55 20.10 -17.89
C ASP A 199 11.96 19.00 -16.89
N VAL A 200 11.03 18.55 -16.03
CA VAL A 200 11.28 17.40 -15.13
C VAL A 200 11.51 16.10 -15.89
N LEU A 201 10.71 15.83 -16.94
CA LEU A 201 10.95 14.66 -17.80
C LEU A 201 12.29 14.76 -18.52
N SER A 202 12.71 15.97 -18.90
CA SER A 202 14.03 16.20 -19.51
C SER A 202 15.16 15.93 -18.53
N TRP A 203 15.05 16.46 -17.33
CA TRP A 203 16.01 16.25 -16.25
C TRP A 203 16.13 14.76 -15.88
N ALA A 204 15.01 14.05 -15.74
CA ALA A 204 15.01 12.62 -15.43
C ALA A 204 15.58 11.78 -16.59
N ALA A 205 15.25 12.13 -17.84
CA ALA A 205 15.80 11.48 -19.03
C ALA A 205 17.33 11.61 -19.10
N GLU A 206 17.87 12.78 -18.80
CA GLU A 206 19.33 13.02 -18.77
C GLU A 206 20.01 12.21 -17.66
N ARG A 207 19.47 12.26 -16.44
CA ARG A 207 20.04 11.54 -15.28
C ARG A 207 20.03 10.03 -15.45
N LEU A 208 19.00 9.49 -16.09
CA LEU A 208 18.87 8.05 -16.33
C LEU A 208 19.48 7.62 -17.67
N SER A 209 20.01 8.56 -18.48
CA SER A 209 20.47 8.31 -19.85
C SER A 209 19.40 7.63 -20.73
N LYS A 210 18.14 8.11 -20.63
CA LYS A 210 16.94 7.57 -21.30
C LYS A 210 16.17 8.66 -22.05
N PRO A 211 16.61 9.04 -23.26
CA PRO A 211 15.96 10.11 -24.03
C PRO A 211 14.50 9.80 -24.39
N GLN A 212 14.14 8.52 -24.53
CA GLN A 212 12.79 8.06 -24.88
C GLN A 212 11.73 8.38 -23.82
N LEU A 213 12.14 8.67 -22.57
CA LEU A 213 11.24 9.00 -21.47
C LEU A 213 10.31 10.17 -21.82
N LYS A 214 10.78 11.14 -22.61
CA LYS A 214 10.01 12.31 -23.05
C LYS A 214 8.84 11.97 -23.97
N LEU A 215 8.92 10.84 -24.67
CA LEU A 215 7.92 10.40 -25.65
C LEU A 215 6.97 9.36 -25.06
N GLU A 216 7.40 8.63 -24.04
CA GLU A 216 6.65 7.50 -23.46
C GLU A 216 5.77 7.91 -22.27
N VAL A 217 6.13 8.99 -21.56
CA VAL A 217 5.43 9.42 -20.34
C VAL A 217 4.32 10.41 -20.66
N GLY A 218 3.11 10.11 -20.20
CA GLY A 218 1.97 11.02 -20.34
C GLY A 218 2.14 12.29 -19.51
N ILE A 219 1.53 13.40 -19.95
CA ILE A 219 1.45 14.64 -19.17
C ILE A 219 -0.02 14.97 -18.94
N ILE A 220 -0.38 15.24 -17.68
CA ILE A 220 -1.74 15.61 -17.27
C ILE A 220 -1.68 16.98 -16.59
N ILE A 221 -2.38 17.97 -17.16
CA ILE A 221 -2.57 19.26 -16.48
C ILE A 221 -3.62 19.09 -15.39
N CYS A 222 -3.22 19.36 -14.16
CA CYS A 222 -4.03 19.16 -12.97
C CYS A 222 -3.68 20.22 -11.92
N ASP A 223 -4.71 20.88 -11.39
CA ASP A 223 -4.61 21.87 -10.32
C ASP A 223 -5.46 21.43 -9.13
N VAL A 224 -4.84 21.40 -7.94
CA VAL A 224 -5.54 21.04 -6.70
C VAL A 224 -6.67 22.01 -6.32
N SER A 225 -6.64 23.23 -6.86
CA SER A 225 -7.71 24.23 -6.70
C SER A 225 -8.84 24.08 -7.71
N ASP A 226 -8.73 23.16 -8.67
CA ASP A 226 -9.71 22.88 -9.72
C ASP A 226 -10.20 21.42 -9.63
N PRO A 227 -11.27 21.13 -8.85
CA PRO A 227 -11.74 19.77 -8.60
C PRO A 227 -12.02 18.93 -9.86
N PRO A 228 -12.65 19.45 -10.93
CA PRO A 228 -12.78 18.74 -12.20
C PRO A 228 -11.45 18.21 -12.76
N SER A 229 -10.35 18.97 -12.61
CA SER A 229 -9.03 18.52 -13.09
C SER A 229 -8.48 17.35 -12.27
N LEU A 230 -8.75 17.32 -10.97
CA LEU A 230 -8.43 16.18 -10.09
C LEU A 230 -9.22 14.95 -10.53
N ASP A 231 -10.53 15.09 -10.77
CA ASP A 231 -11.38 13.98 -11.20
C ASP A 231 -10.90 13.38 -12.52
N GLU A 232 -10.55 14.23 -13.50
CA GLU A 232 -10.03 13.76 -14.78
C GLU A 232 -8.68 13.04 -14.65
N MET A 233 -7.81 13.48 -13.74
CA MET A 233 -6.56 12.77 -13.43
C MET A 233 -6.85 11.41 -12.78
N CYS A 234 -7.71 11.38 -11.75
CA CYS A 234 -8.02 10.17 -10.99
C CYS A 234 -8.76 9.12 -11.86
N LYS A 235 -9.65 9.53 -12.77
CA LYS A 235 -10.29 8.60 -13.74
C LYS A 235 -9.28 7.88 -14.63
N LYS A 236 -8.14 8.50 -14.92
CA LYS A 236 -7.10 7.96 -15.79
C LYS A 236 -6.08 7.09 -15.04
N ALA A 237 -6.01 7.19 -13.71
CA ALA A 237 -4.97 6.56 -12.89
C ALA A 237 -5.47 5.28 -12.21
N SER A 238 -4.63 4.24 -12.15
CA SER A 238 -4.81 3.14 -11.17
C SER A 238 -4.28 3.56 -9.79
N VAL A 239 -3.06 4.13 -9.74
CA VAL A 239 -2.44 4.62 -8.51
C VAL A 239 -1.92 6.05 -8.71
N VAL A 240 -2.32 6.97 -7.85
CA VAL A 240 -1.79 8.33 -7.74
C VAL A 240 -0.69 8.35 -6.68
N LEU A 241 0.50 8.81 -7.07
CA LEU A 241 1.59 9.15 -6.17
C LEU A 241 1.51 10.65 -5.88
N ASP A 242 0.85 11.02 -4.79
CA ASP A 242 0.64 12.42 -4.41
C ASP A 242 1.88 13.00 -3.73
N CYS A 243 2.47 14.03 -4.34
CA CYS A 243 3.60 14.81 -3.83
C CYS A 243 3.20 16.28 -3.52
N VAL A 244 1.91 16.60 -3.47
CA VAL A 244 1.41 17.98 -3.32
C VAL A 244 1.27 18.37 -1.85
N GLY A 245 2.37 18.85 -1.28
CA GLY A 245 2.42 19.43 0.06
C GLY A 245 2.27 20.96 0.11
N PRO A 246 1.99 21.55 1.30
CA PRO A 246 1.67 20.87 2.55
C PRO A 246 0.28 20.19 2.54
N TYR A 247 0.22 18.92 2.95
CA TYR A 247 -0.95 18.05 2.76
C TYR A 247 -2.17 18.50 3.54
N ARG A 248 -1.98 19.11 4.70
CA ARG A 248 -3.02 19.76 5.47
C ARG A 248 -3.91 20.71 4.64
N PHE A 249 -3.35 21.37 3.65
CA PHE A 249 -4.08 22.34 2.82
C PHE A 249 -4.51 21.74 1.47
N PHE A 250 -3.69 20.86 0.90
CA PHE A 250 -3.84 20.43 -0.48
C PHE A 250 -4.15 18.93 -0.65
N GLY A 251 -3.95 18.10 0.38
CA GLY A 251 -4.09 16.65 0.26
C GLY A 251 -5.56 16.18 0.24
N GLU A 252 -6.46 16.81 1.01
CA GLU A 252 -7.85 16.33 1.11
C GLU A 252 -8.60 16.32 -0.24
N PRO A 253 -8.53 17.37 -1.09
CA PRO A 253 -9.12 17.34 -2.42
C PRO A 253 -8.65 16.15 -3.28
N VAL A 254 -7.36 15.80 -3.20
CA VAL A 254 -6.77 14.66 -3.94
C VAL A 254 -7.34 13.35 -3.44
N ILE A 255 -7.37 13.14 -2.11
CA ILE A 255 -7.94 11.93 -1.50
C ILE A 255 -9.41 11.77 -1.87
N LYS A 256 -10.20 12.85 -1.75
CA LYS A 256 -11.61 12.85 -2.12
C LYS A 256 -11.81 12.38 -3.56
N SER A 257 -11.09 12.97 -4.51
CA SER A 257 -11.20 12.64 -5.93
C SER A 257 -10.74 11.20 -6.22
N CYS A 258 -9.67 10.73 -5.57
CA CYS A 258 -9.21 9.34 -5.69
C CYS A 258 -10.27 8.33 -5.22
N VAL A 259 -10.88 8.58 -4.07
CA VAL A 259 -11.96 7.75 -3.51
C VAL A 259 -13.19 7.77 -4.41
N GLU A 260 -13.61 8.93 -4.91
CA GLU A 260 -14.79 9.07 -5.76
C GLU A 260 -14.62 8.46 -7.16
N ASN A 261 -13.40 8.43 -7.70
CA ASN A 261 -13.14 7.95 -9.07
C ASN A 261 -12.45 6.57 -9.13
N GLY A 262 -12.26 5.90 -8.00
CA GLY A 262 -11.72 4.54 -7.94
C GLY A 262 -10.22 4.45 -8.21
N ALA A 263 -9.45 5.47 -7.85
CA ALA A 263 -7.99 5.49 -7.94
C ALA A 263 -7.35 5.28 -6.58
N HIS A 264 -6.37 4.39 -6.47
CA HIS A 264 -5.58 4.26 -5.24
C HIS A 264 -4.67 5.48 -5.09
N CYS A 265 -4.29 5.80 -3.86
CA CYS A 265 -3.41 6.93 -3.57
C CYS A 265 -2.36 6.55 -2.55
N VAL A 266 -1.11 6.97 -2.80
CA VAL A 266 -0.04 6.96 -1.82
C VAL A 266 0.51 8.38 -1.67
N ASP A 267 0.81 8.80 -0.44
CA ASP A 267 1.38 10.12 -0.16
C ASP A 267 2.68 10.02 0.67
N ILE A 268 3.41 11.11 0.75
CA ILE A 268 4.61 11.24 1.60
C ILE A 268 4.37 12.16 2.81
N SER A 269 3.14 12.23 3.31
CA SER A 269 2.77 13.14 4.39
C SER A 269 3.34 12.70 5.73
N GLY A 270 4.09 13.60 6.38
CA GLY A 270 4.52 13.51 7.78
C GLY A 270 3.59 14.23 8.76
N GLU A 271 2.33 14.49 8.41
CA GLU A 271 1.42 15.34 9.20
C GLU A 271 0.31 14.54 9.90
N PRO A 272 0.44 14.20 11.21
CA PRO A 272 -0.52 13.34 11.90
C PRO A 272 -1.98 13.78 11.84
N GLN A 273 -2.25 15.09 11.83
CA GLN A 273 -3.62 15.59 11.75
C GLN A 273 -4.24 15.34 10.39
N PHE A 274 -3.48 15.49 9.30
CA PHE A 274 -3.95 15.17 7.97
C PHE A 274 -4.23 13.67 7.88
N LEU A 275 -3.25 12.84 8.28
CA LEU A 275 -3.34 11.38 8.20
C LEU A 275 -4.51 10.80 9.01
N GLU A 276 -4.72 11.27 10.24
CA GLU A 276 -5.84 10.85 11.08
C GLU A 276 -7.16 11.44 10.60
N GLY A 277 -7.15 12.65 10.02
CA GLY A 277 -8.32 13.32 9.49
C GLY A 277 -8.85 12.62 8.24
N MET A 278 -7.97 12.20 7.33
CA MET A 278 -8.35 11.45 6.13
C MET A 278 -8.93 10.10 6.50
N TYR A 279 -8.37 9.42 7.51
CA TYR A 279 -8.97 8.21 8.06
C TYR A 279 -10.37 8.45 8.62
N ALA A 280 -10.53 9.48 9.45
CA ALA A 280 -11.82 9.81 10.05
C ALA A 280 -12.92 10.10 9.02
N LYS A 281 -12.55 10.73 7.90
CA LYS A 281 -13.50 11.19 6.87
C LYS A 281 -13.77 10.15 5.78
N TYR A 282 -12.73 9.48 5.29
CA TYR A 282 -12.78 8.73 4.03
C TYR A 282 -12.59 7.21 4.19
N ASN A 283 -12.28 6.69 5.39
CA ASN A 283 -12.00 5.26 5.53
C ASN A 283 -13.15 4.36 5.07
N SER A 284 -14.38 4.66 5.46
CA SER A 284 -15.56 3.87 5.05
C SER A 284 -15.82 3.97 3.55
N GLN A 285 -15.83 5.20 3.00
CA GLN A 285 -16.09 5.41 1.57
C GLN A 285 -15.00 4.78 0.69
N ALA A 286 -13.73 4.85 1.10
CA ALA A 286 -12.63 4.18 0.42
C ALA A 286 -12.79 2.66 0.45
N ALA A 287 -13.27 2.10 1.57
CA ALA A 287 -13.55 0.67 1.70
C ALA A 287 -14.79 0.22 0.88
N GLU A 288 -15.82 1.06 0.79
CA GLU A 288 -16.99 0.78 -0.07
C GLU A 288 -16.60 0.76 -1.56
N ASN A 289 -15.68 1.64 -1.95
CA ASN A 289 -15.24 1.77 -3.34
C ASN A 289 -14.05 0.87 -3.71
N GLY A 290 -13.52 0.04 -2.79
CA GLY A 290 -12.36 -0.81 -3.08
C GLY A 290 -11.05 -0.02 -3.27
N VAL A 291 -10.97 1.20 -2.77
CA VAL A 291 -9.84 2.12 -2.98
C VAL A 291 -8.88 2.09 -1.79
N TYR A 292 -7.59 1.86 -2.05
CA TYR A 292 -6.55 2.00 -1.04
C TYR A 292 -5.98 3.42 -1.02
N ILE A 293 -6.10 4.08 0.12
CA ILE A 293 -5.40 5.32 0.43
C ILE A 293 -4.35 4.99 1.48
N VAL A 294 -3.06 5.08 1.16
CA VAL A 294 -1.97 4.77 2.09
C VAL A 294 -1.13 6.01 2.34
N GLY A 295 -1.25 6.57 3.54
CA GLY A 295 -0.52 7.77 3.93
C GLY A 295 0.87 7.47 4.48
N SER A 296 1.77 8.45 4.45
CA SER A 296 3.14 8.37 4.99
C SER A 296 4.01 7.27 4.37
N THR A 297 3.89 7.09 3.05
CA THR A 297 4.68 6.12 2.27
C THR A 297 6.09 6.61 1.90
N GLY A 298 6.55 7.72 2.49
CA GLY A 298 7.92 8.21 2.38
C GLY A 298 8.80 7.79 3.56
N PHE A 299 9.94 8.47 3.71
CA PHE A 299 10.83 8.29 4.86
C PHE A 299 10.16 8.66 6.19
N ASP A 300 9.21 9.58 6.16
CA ASP A 300 8.51 10.08 7.34
C ASP A 300 7.77 9.02 8.15
N SER A 301 7.57 7.79 7.63
CA SER A 301 7.17 6.64 8.48
C SER A 301 7.46 5.24 7.93
N ILE A 302 7.77 5.00 6.65
CA ILE A 302 8.06 3.62 6.19
C ILE A 302 9.20 2.95 6.97
N PRO A 303 10.37 3.58 7.17
CA PRO A 303 11.45 2.98 7.96
C PRO A 303 10.99 2.61 9.37
N ALA A 304 10.26 3.49 10.06
CA ALA A 304 9.77 3.26 11.41
C ALA A 304 8.71 2.16 11.47
N ASP A 305 7.70 2.24 10.62
CA ASP A 305 6.52 1.37 10.65
C ASP A 305 6.85 -0.04 10.16
N MET A 306 7.50 -0.15 8.99
CA MET A 306 7.98 -1.43 8.49
C MET A 306 9.12 -1.98 9.33
N GLY A 307 9.94 -1.13 9.95
CA GLY A 307 10.99 -1.52 10.88
C GLY A 307 10.45 -2.25 12.11
N VAL A 308 9.38 -1.74 12.74
CA VAL A 308 8.71 -2.43 13.86
C VAL A 308 8.16 -3.79 13.44
N LEU A 309 7.57 -3.89 12.23
CA LEU A 309 7.08 -5.17 11.70
C LEU A 309 8.22 -6.13 11.40
N PHE A 310 9.33 -5.63 10.86
CA PHE A 310 10.54 -6.43 10.65
C PHE A 310 11.07 -6.97 11.99
N THR A 311 11.20 -6.12 13.01
CA THR A 311 11.61 -6.52 14.37
C THR A 311 10.70 -7.62 14.92
N ARG A 312 9.37 -7.44 14.79
CA ARG A 312 8.37 -8.44 15.21
C ARG A 312 8.59 -9.78 14.53
N ASN A 313 8.72 -9.77 13.21
CA ASN A 313 8.86 -10.97 12.40
C ASN A 313 10.16 -11.73 12.69
N ARG A 314 11.19 -11.06 13.23
CA ARG A 314 12.51 -11.65 13.52
C ARG A 314 12.72 -12.10 14.96
N LEU A 315 11.96 -11.59 15.95
CA LEU A 315 12.14 -11.93 17.38
C LEU A 315 11.91 -13.43 17.69
N GLN A 316 11.13 -14.16 16.87
CA GLN A 316 10.73 -15.56 17.14
C GLN A 316 10.00 -15.78 18.48
N GLY A 317 9.20 -14.80 18.91
CA GLY A 317 8.38 -14.84 20.12
C GLY A 317 7.30 -13.76 20.05
N THR A 318 6.81 -13.33 21.21
CA THR A 318 5.83 -12.23 21.29
C THR A 318 6.57 -10.93 21.57
N LEU A 319 6.73 -10.08 20.54
CA LEU A 319 7.28 -8.73 20.70
C LEU A 319 6.23 -7.84 21.38
N THR A 320 6.64 -7.11 22.42
CA THR A 320 5.71 -6.27 23.21
C THR A 320 6.14 -4.81 23.32
N ALA A 321 7.42 -4.52 23.16
CA ALA A 321 7.94 -3.17 23.23
C ALA A 321 9.09 -2.96 22.24
N VAL A 322 9.15 -1.78 21.62
CA VAL A 322 10.23 -1.34 20.74
C VAL A 322 10.58 0.11 21.02
N GLU A 323 11.87 0.39 21.16
CA GLU A 323 12.43 1.74 21.04
C GLU A 323 13.18 1.86 19.72
N SER A 324 13.06 2.99 19.02
CA SER A 324 13.89 3.28 17.84
C SER A 324 14.74 4.53 18.05
N ILE A 325 15.96 4.51 17.51
CA ILE A 325 16.87 5.66 17.47
C ILE A 325 17.29 5.89 16.02
N LEU A 326 16.87 7.03 15.47
CA LEU A 326 17.26 7.49 14.14
C LEU A 326 18.58 8.27 14.22
N THR A 327 19.56 7.88 13.42
CA THR A 327 20.86 8.53 13.28
C THR A 327 21.07 8.95 11.84
N PHE A 328 21.30 10.24 11.61
CA PHE A 328 21.73 10.74 10.31
C PHE A 328 23.26 10.75 10.22
N LYS A 329 23.77 10.38 9.06
CA LYS A 329 25.18 10.46 8.70
C LYS A 329 25.30 11.43 7.54
N THR A 330 26.18 12.40 7.66
CA THR A 330 26.40 13.44 6.64
C THR A 330 27.89 13.59 6.37
N GLY A 331 28.28 13.75 5.11
CA GLY A 331 29.68 13.96 4.74
C GLY A 331 30.14 15.43 4.77
N PRO A 332 31.37 15.69 4.30
CA PRO A 332 32.05 16.97 4.47
C PRO A 332 31.31 18.17 3.87
N SER A 333 30.56 17.98 2.78
CA SER A 333 29.78 19.06 2.16
C SER A 333 28.72 19.64 3.11
N SER A 334 28.25 18.86 4.09
CA SER A 334 27.31 19.31 5.12
C SER A 334 27.92 20.24 6.17
N PHE A 335 29.25 20.36 6.28
CA PHE A 335 29.87 21.37 7.16
C PHE A 335 29.59 22.82 6.71
N LYS A 336 29.25 23.02 5.42
CA LYS A 336 28.76 24.30 4.88
C LYS A 336 27.24 24.49 5.09
N GLY A 337 26.60 23.56 5.79
CA GLY A 337 25.16 23.43 6.03
C GLY A 337 24.62 22.13 5.42
N THR A 338 23.83 21.36 6.17
CA THR A 338 22.91 20.35 5.59
C THR A 338 21.68 21.09 5.11
N CYS A 339 21.12 20.75 3.95
CA CYS A 339 19.94 21.45 3.44
C CYS A 339 18.78 20.49 3.17
N ILE A 340 17.61 20.84 3.68
CA ILE A 340 16.33 20.18 3.42
C ILE A 340 15.45 21.23 2.71
N HIS A 341 14.60 20.79 1.79
CA HIS A 341 13.67 21.69 1.11
C HIS A 341 12.66 22.31 2.10
N ASP A 342 12.32 23.58 1.90
CA ASP A 342 11.49 24.38 2.80
C ASP A 342 10.04 23.86 2.95
N GLY A 343 9.57 23.02 2.02
CA GLY A 343 8.28 22.31 2.16
C GLY A 343 8.16 21.57 3.49
N THR A 344 9.21 20.87 3.93
CA THR A 344 9.26 20.18 5.23
C THR A 344 9.21 21.17 6.40
N TRP A 345 9.86 22.32 6.25
CA TRP A 345 9.84 23.40 7.25
C TRP A 345 8.44 23.99 7.42
N GLN A 346 7.74 24.24 6.32
CA GLN A 346 6.35 24.73 6.33
C GLN A 346 5.43 23.72 7.00
N SER A 347 5.54 22.42 6.66
CA SER A 347 4.77 21.35 7.30
C SER A 347 5.03 21.30 8.81
N ALA A 348 6.29 21.43 9.26
CA ALA A 348 6.61 21.47 10.69
C ALA A 348 5.98 22.69 11.41
N ILE A 349 6.04 23.88 10.80
CA ILE A 349 5.45 25.11 11.34
C ILE A 349 3.94 24.94 11.52
N HIS A 350 3.26 24.46 10.48
CA HIS A 350 1.81 24.29 10.50
C HIS A 350 1.37 23.12 11.38
N GLY A 351 2.16 22.04 11.44
CA GLY A 351 1.91 20.90 12.32
C GLY A 351 1.95 21.28 13.80
N ILE A 352 2.95 22.07 14.22
CA ILE A 352 3.02 22.56 15.62
C ILE A 352 1.89 23.54 15.90
N ALA A 353 1.62 24.48 14.98
CA ALA A 353 0.57 25.48 15.16
C ALA A 353 -0.82 24.85 15.34
N ASP A 354 -1.04 23.65 14.80
CA ASP A 354 -2.33 22.97 14.77
C ASP A 354 -2.47 21.82 15.80
N GLN A 355 -1.53 21.64 16.72
CA GLN A 355 -1.60 20.58 17.74
C GLN A 355 -2.94 20.55 18.52
N GLY A 356 -3.59 21.70 18.68
CA GLY A 356 -4.92 21.80 19.30
C GLY A 356 -6.00 21.05 18.53
N ASN A 357 -6.02 21.15 17.20
CA ASN A 357 -7.02 20.48 16.38
C ASN A 357 -6.72 18.98 16.26
N LEU A 358 -5.45 18.56 16.21
CA LEU A 358 -5.08 17.14 16.33
C LEU A 358 -5.61 16.53 17.64
N LYS A 359 -5.47 17.24 18.77
CA LYS A 359 -6.03 16.78 20.06
C LYS A 359 -7.55 16.68 20.02
N LYS A 360 -8.25 17.62 19.38
CA LYS A 360 -9.72 17.58 19.20
C LYS A 360 -10.14 16.40 18.34
N LEU A 361 -9.47 16.18 17.21
CA LEU A 361 -9.72 15.06 16.31
C LEU A 361 -9.58 13.72 17.02
N ARG A 362 -8.49 13.53 17.77
CA ARG A 362 -8.27 12.29 18.56
C ARG A 362 -9.34 12.05 19.62
N LYS A 363 -9.89 13.12 20.22
CA LYS A 363 -11.02 13.01 21.14
C LYS A 363 -12.31 12.62 20.41
N GLN A 364 -12.56 13.21 19.23
CA GLN A 364 -13.75 12.90 18.40
C GLN A 364 -13.74 11.46 17.88
N LEU A 365 -12.58 10.96 17.44
CA LEU A 365 -12.41 9.59 17.00
C LEU A 365 -12.69 8.56 18.11
N ALA A 366 -12.72 8.99 19.38
CA ALA A 366 -13.05 8.17 20.54
C ALA A 366 -12.32 6.80 20.60
N CYS A 367 -11.14 6.70 19.99
CA CYS A 367 -10.43 5.43 19.88
C CYS A 367 -10.08 4.90 21.26
N LYS A 368 -10.55 3.70 21.59
CA LYS A 368 -10.14 3.00 22.81
C LYS A 368 -8.60 2.91 22.86
N PRO A 369 -7.95 3.20 24.00
CA PRO A 369 -6.51 2.98 24.12
C PRO A 369 -6.12 1.57 23.68
N LEU A 370 -4.98 1.43 23.00
CA LEU A 370 -4.48 0.08 22.71
C LEU A 370 -4.17 -0.65 24.02
N PRO A 371 -4.49 -1.95 24.12
CA PRO A 371 -4.15 -2.70 25.30
C PRO A 371 -2.63 -2.73 25.47
N VAL A 372 -2.19 -2.50 26.70
CA VAL A 372 -0.78 -2.60 27.07
C VAL A 372 -0.50 -4.06 27.38
N VAL A 373 0.28 -4.71 26.52
CA VAL A 373 0.73 -6.10 26.71
C VAL A 373 2.21 -6.07 27.06
N GLY A 374 2.63 -6.93 28.00
CA GLY A 374 4.01 -6.94 28.48
C GLY A 374 4.31 -5.88 29.54
N LYS A 375 5.57 -5.84 29.94
CA LYS A 375 6.13 -4.76 30.75
C LYS A 375 5.89 -3.41 30.05
N LYS A 376 5.40 -2.43 30.81
CA LYS A 376 5.20 -1.06 30.29
C LYS A 376 6.53 -0.47 29.82
N LEU A 377 6.56 -0.01 28.58
CA LEU A 377 7.73 0.64 27.99
C LEU A 377 8.03 1.95 28.74
N LYS A 378 9.23 2.02 29.33
CA LYS A 378 9.69 3.22 30.05
C LYS A 378 10.27 4.21 29.04
N LYS A 379 9.55 5.30 28.78
CA LYS A 379 10.05 6.39 27.93
C LYS A 379 11.32 6.99 28.52
N ARG A 380 12.28 7.28 27.65
CA ARG A 380 13.50 8.02 27.99
C ARG A 380 13.19 9.51 28.18
N GLY A 381 14.12 10.23 28.80
CA GLY A 381 13.97 11.66 29.11
C GLY A 381 13.93 12.54 27.85
N ALA A 382 13.67 13.84 28.04
CA ALA A 382 13.66 14.82 26.94
C ALA A 382 15.04 14.99 26.27
N LEU A 383 16.12 14.66 26.99
CA LEU A 383 17.48 14.56 26.51
C LEU A 383 18.15 13.41 27.29
N PHE A 384 18.83 12.52 26.60
CA PHE A 384 19.61 11.44 27.22
C PHE A 384 20.79 11.06 26.33
N TYR A 385 21.81 10.46 26.92
CA TYR A 385 22.90 9.85 26.16
C TYR A 385 22.52 8.40 25.80
N ALA A 386 22.46 8.11 24.52
CA ALA A 386 22.18 6.78 23.98
C ALA A 386 23.51 6.04 23.77
N ASN A 387 23.91 5.25 24.76
CA ASN A 387 25.14 4.43 24.69
C ASN A 387 25.15 3.53 23.46
N GLU A 388 23.99 3.08 23.01
CA GLU A 388 23.80 2.15 21.90
C GLU A 388 24.22 2.75 20.54
N VAL A 389 24.22 4.08 20.42
CA VAL A 389 24.64 4.79 19.20
C VAL A 389 25.73 5.84 19.46
N GLY A 390 26.25 5.93 20.69
CA GLY A 390 27.33 6.85 21.07
C GLY A 390 26.99 8.34 20.93
N GLN A 391 25.71 8.72 21.06
CA GLN A 391 25.24 10.09 20.85
C GLN A 391 24.18 10.51 21.87
N TYR A 392 24.02 11.81 22.07
CA TYR A 392 22.82 12.33 22.72
C TYR A 392 21.62 12.15 21.79
N ALA A 393 20.46 11.88 22.39
CA ALA A 393 19.22 11.69 21.68
C ALA A 393 18.07 12.45 22.36
N ILE A 394 17.08 12.81 21.56
CA ILE A 394 15.86 13.49 21.97
C ILE A 394 14.64 12.73 21.41
N PRO A 395 13.44 12.88 22.00
CA PRO A 395 12.21 12.34 21.41
C PRO A 395 12.02 12.82 19.96
N PHE A 396 11.72 11.88 19.07
CA PHE A 396 11.38 12.23 17.69
C PHE A 396 9.95 12.81 17.65
N LEU A 397 9.82 14.02 17.10
CA LEU A 397 8.56 14.78 17.08
C LEU A 397 7.76 14.64 15.77
N GLY A 398 8.17 13.72 14.89
CA GLY A 398 7.49 13.45 13.61
C GLY A 398 6.30 12.49 13.72
N ALA A 399 5.89 11.94 12.57
CA ALA A 399 4.68 11.13 12.45
C ALA A 399 4.83 9.68 12.95
N ASP A 400 6.05 9.14 13.05
CA ASP A 400 6.34 7.73 13.37
C ASP A 400 5.48 7.16 14.50
N ALA A 401 5.50 7.79 15.68
CA ALA A 401 4.78 7.27 16.84
C ALA A 401 3.25 7.27 16.64
N SER A 402 2.75 8.13 15.76
CA SER A 402 1.34 8.19 15.37
C SER A 402 1.00 7.08 14.38
N VAL A 403 1.83 6.92 13.36
CA VAL A 403 1.65 5.94 12.28
C VAL A 403 1.81 4.53 12.81
N VAL A 404 2.90 4.24 13.53
CA VAL A 404 3.11 2.93 14.17
C VAL A 404 1.94 2.59 15.09
N ARG A 405 1.47 3.52 15.92
CA ARG A 405 0.32 3.26 16.81
C ARG A 405 -0.94 2.88 16.02
N ARG A 406 -1.20 3.52 14.89
CA ARG A 406 -2.34 3.17 14.02
C ARG A 406 -2.16 1.82 13.35
N THR A 407 -0.96 1.48 12.88
CA THR A 407 -0.63 0.13 12.41
C THR A 407 -0.89 -0.92 13.49
N GLN A 408 -0.37 -0.70 14.70
CA GLN A 408 -0.56 -1.63 15.81
C GLN A 408 -2.03 -1.82 16.18
N ARG A 409 -2.83 -0.76 16.06
CA ARG A 409 -4.29 -0.85 16.21
C ARG A 409 -4.93 -1.73 15.14
N PHE A 410 -4.61 -1.46 13.88
CA PHE A 410 -5.17 -2.24 12.77
C PHE A 410 -4.87 -3.73 12.93
N LEU A 411 -3.59 -4.08 13.20
CA LEU A 411 -3.16 -5.47 13.39
C LEU A 411 -3.83 -6.13 14.60
N HIS A 412 -4.06 -5.38 15.67
CA HIS A 412 -4.78 -5.89 16.85
C HIS A 412 -6.26 -6.15 16.55
N GLU A 413 -6.94 -5.20 15.92
CA GLU A 413 -8.39 -5.25 15.69
C GLU A 413 -8.77 -6.20 14.55
N HIS A 414 -7.90 -6.40 13.55
CA HIS A 414 -8.22 -7.16 12.33
C HIS A 414 -7.43 -8.46 12.18
N HIS A 415 -6.30 -8.61 12.88
CA HIS A 415 -5.43 -9.80 12.77
C HIS A 415 -5.14 -10.45 14.12
N GLU A 416 -5.78 -9.98 15.21
CA GLU A 416 -5.60 -10.48 16.57
C GLU A 416 -4.12 -10.50 17.03
N GLU A 417 -3.29 -9.67 16.41
CA GLU A 417 -1.87 -9.59 16.76
C GLU A 417 -1.69 -8.82 18.06
N THR A 418 -0.68 -9.22 18.85
CA THR A 418 -0.32 -8.50 20.08
C THR A 418 0.17 -7.08 19.74
N PRO A 419 -0.40 -6.01 20.32
CA PRO A 419 0.10 -4.66 20.08
C PRO A 419 1.51 -4.47 20.63
N VAL A 420 2.36 -3.82 19.85
CA VAL A 420 3.70 -3.41 20.30
C VAL A 420 3.67 -1.97 20.81
N GLN A 421 4.18 -1.76 22.02
CA GLN A 421 4.44 -0.43 22.56
C GLN A 421 5.65 0.17 21.82
N TYR A 422 5.54 1.43 21.36
CA TYR A 422 6.58 2.06 20.55
C TYR A 422 6.97 3.44 21.09
N SER A 423 8.28 3.72 21.13
CA SER A 423 8.86 5.05 21.36
C SER A 423 9.95 5.35 20.34
N ALA A 424 9.92 6.53 19.75
CA ALA A 424 10.86 6.96 18.72
C ALA A 424 11.75 8.11 19.23
N TYR A 425 13.04 8.03 18.93
CA TYR A 425 14.04 9.03 19.27
C TYR A 425 14.93 9.34 18.06
N THR A 426 15.58 10.50 18.07
CA THR A 426 16.60 10.86 17.09
C THR A 426 17.90 11.21 17.81
N ALA A 427 19.00 10.68 17.32
CA ALA A 427 20.34 11.06 17.71
C ALA A 427 20.65 12.46 17.17
N VAL A 428 21.34 13.26 17.98
CA VAL A 428 21.63 14.68 17.71
C VAL A 428 23.10 15.02 17.91
N GLY A 429 23.98 14.01 17.97
CA GLY A 429 25.41 14.19 18.18
C GLY A 429 25.79 14.46 19.64
N GLY A 430 26.76 15.36 19.85
CA GLY A 430 27.27 15.70 21.17
C GLY A 430 26.33 16.61 21.99
N ILE A 431 26.66 16.79 23.28
CA ILE A 431 25.86 17.61 24.21
C ILE A 431 25.68 19.05 23.73
N GLY A 432 26.71 19.64 23.10
CA GLY A 432 26.64 21.00 22.56
C GLY A 432 25.61 21.15 21.43
N SER A 433 25.53 20.15 20.54
CA SER A 433 24.52 20.10 19.47
C SER A 433 23.12 19.93 20.04
N ALA A 434 22.96 19.07 21.05
CA ALA A 434 21.70 18.87 21.73
C ALA A 434 21.17 20.15 22.40
N ILE A 435 22.03 20.87 23.14
CA ILE A 435 21.66 22.13 23.78
C ILE A 435 21.23 23.17 22.73
N LYS A 436 21.99 23.32 21.64
CA LYS A 436 21.64 24.23 20.54
C LYS A 436 20.26 23.90 19.94
N LEU A 437 19.98 22.62 19.68
CA LEU A 437 18.69 22.19 19.15
C LEU A 437 17.54 22.43 20.13
N ILE A 438 17.74 22.27 21.43
CA ILE A 438 16.73 22.59 22.43
C ILE A 438 16.38 24.08 22.39
N PHE A 439 17.38 24.97 22.39
CA PHE A 439 17.14 26.42 22.29
C PHE A 439 16.46 26.80 20.97
N ALA A 440 16.92 26.26 19.84
CA ALA A 440 16.31 26.47 18.54
C ALA A 440 14.85 25.97 18.50
N GLY A 441 14.58 24.80 19.08
CA GLY A 441 13.25 24.21 19.17
C GLY A 441 12.30 25.03 20.05
N LEU A 442 12.77 25.56 21.19
CA LEU A 442 11.98 26.44 22.05
C LEU A 442 11.63 27.76 21.33
N LEU A 443 12.59 28.36 20.64
CA LEU A 443 12.35 29.54 19.81
C LEU A 443 11.36 29.25 18.68
N PHE A 444 11.50 28.11 18.02
CA PHE A 444 10.57 27.66 16.98
C PHE A 444 9.14 27.51 17.51
N VAL A 445 8.95 26.81 18.64
CA VAL A 445 7.65 26.66 19.29
C VAL A 445 7.06 28.01 19.72
N LEU A 446 7.90 28.95 20.18
CA LEU A 446 7.43 30.30 20.52
C LEU A 446 6.93 31.05 19.28
N LEU A 447 7.71 31.06 18.20
CA LEU A 447 7.37 31.77 16.96
C LEU A 447 6.14 31.17 16.25
N THR A 448 5.97 29.85 16.31
CA THR A 448 4.80 29.17 15.70
C THR A 448 3.47 29.57 16.34
N LYS A 449 3.45 30.03 17.60
CA LYS A 449 2.23 30.50 18.28
C LYS A 449 1.65 31.76 17.65
N PHE A 450 2.49 32.63 17.09
CA PHE A 450 2.07 33.92 16.54
C PHE A 450 1.99 33.88 15.02
N SER A 451 0.95 34.47 14.43
CA SER A 451 0.78 34.53 12.96
C SER A 451 1.94 35.27 12.29
N PHE A 452 2.42 36.35 12.90
CA PHE A 452 3.61 37.08 12.44
C PHE A 452 4.87 36.21 12.48
N GLY A 453 5.10 35.48 13.58
CA GLY A 453 6.23 34.57 13.72
C GLY A 453 6.23 33.47 12.66
N ARG A 454 5.06 32.85 12.39
CA ARG A 454 4.90 31.88 11.30
C ARG A 454 5.25 32.48 9.94
N LYS A 455 4.71 33.65 9.60
CA LYS A 455 5.01 34.33 8.32
C LYS A 455 6.51 34.61 8.16
N LEU A 456 7.18 35.00 9.26
CA LEU A 456 8.60 35.31 9.25
C LEU A 456 9.46 34.04 9.03
N MET A 457 9.15 32.94 9.71
CA MET A 457 9.84 31.67 9.54
C MET A 457 9.62 31.05 8.14
N ILE A 458 8.43 31.22 7.55
CA ILE A 458 8.14 30.77 6.18
C ILE A 458 8.88 31.63 5.16
N LYS A 459 8.97 32.95 5.38
CA LYS A 459 9.63 33.87 4.43
C LYS A 459 11.16 33.75 4.46
N TYR A 460 11.75 33.41 5.61
CA TYR A 460 13.20 33.35 5.79
C TYR A 460 13.65 31.99 6.38
N PRO A 461 13.37 30.86 5.71
CA PRO A 461 13.63 29.53 6.27
C PRO A 461 15.11 29.34 6.61
N LYS A 462 16.02 29.70 5.70
CA LYS A 462 17.47 29.58 5.87
C LYS A 462 17.99 30.30 7.12
N PHE A 463 17.42 31.46 7.47
CA PHE A 463 17.81 32.20 8.67
C PHE A 463 17.28 31.53 9.93
N PHE A 464 15.98 31.24 10.00
CA PHE A 464 15.35 30.68 11.20
C PHE A 464 15.70 29.22 11.47
N SER A 465 16.21 28.53 10.45
CA SER A 465 16.70 27.18 10.58
C SER A 465 18.22 27.09 10.62
N PHE A 466 18.97 28.19 10.71
CA PHE A 466 20.44 28.17 10.71
C PHE A 466 21.06 27.41 9.50
N GLY A 467 20.44 27.54 8.33
CA GLY A 467 20.88 26.89 7.09
C GLY A 467 20.26 25.52 6.80
N TYR A 468 19.59 24.89 7.79
CA TYR A 468 19.02 23.54 7.62
C TYR A 468 17.91 23.43 6.58
N PHE A 469 17.15 24.50 6.31
CA PHE A 469 16.06 24.50 5.35
C PHE A 469 16.17 25.64 4.34
N SER A 470 15.93 25.35 3.06
CA SER A 470 15.91 26.36 2.00
C SER A 470 14.95 25.96 0.87
N SER A 471 14.54 26.92 0.05
CA SER A 471 13.76 26.65 -1.17
C SER A 471 14.57 25.97 -2.28
N GLU A 472 15.90 25.96 -2.18
CA GLU A 472 16.79 25.30 -3.14
C GLU A 472 16.93 23.80 -2.85
N GLY A 473 16.70 23.37 -1.59
CA GLY A 473 16.94 22.01 -1.14
C GLY A 473 18.43 21.62 -1.12
N PRO A 474 18.76 20.34 -0.90
CA PRO A 474 20.14 19.85 -0.94
C PRO A 474 20.70 19.78 -2.36
N THR A 475 22.02 19.94 -2.46
CA THR A 475 22.78 19.63 -3.67
C THR A 475 22.93 18.11 -3.87
N GLN A 476 23.24 17.68 -5.09
CA GLN A 476 23.52 16.26 -5.37
C GLN A 476 24.63 15.71 -4.49
N GLN A 477 25.72 16.46 -4.32
CA GLN A 477 26.83 16.05 -3.45
C GLN A 477 26.40 15.87 -2.00
N GLN A 478 25.56 16.78 -1.46
CA GLN A 478 25.03 16.63 -0.10
C GLN A 478 24.17 15.37 0.03
N MET A 479 23.38 15.03 -0.98
CA MET A 479 22.60 13.79 -0.99
C MET A 479 23.47 12.55 -1.07
N ASP A 480 24.47 12.53 -1.97
CA ASP A 480 25.38 11.39 -2.15
C ASP A 480 26.23 11.11 -0.91
N GLU A 481 26.57 12.16 -0.16
CA GLU A 481 27.34 12.09 1.08
C GLU A 481 26.47 11.83 2.33
N SER A 482 25.16 11.69 2.18
CA SER A 482 24.23 11.52 3.31
C SER A 482 23.57 10.14 3.33
N SER A 483 23.35 9.63 4.53
CA SER A 483 22.66 8.35 4.78
C SER A 483 22.00 8.36 6.16
N PHE A 484 21.21 7.34 6.46
CA PHE A 484 20.63 7.16 7.79
C PHE A 484 20.73 5.72 8.28
N ASP A 485 20.74 5.57 9.59
CA ASP A 485 20.45 4.32 10.29
C ASP A 485 19.30 4.57 11.28
N MET A 486 18.27 3.74 11.24
CA MET A 486 17.24 3.67 12.26
C MET A 486 17.37 2.32 12.99
N THR A 487 17.86 2.36 14.23
CA THR A 487 18.11 1.16 15.03
C THR A 487 16.95 0.92 15.99
N PHE A 488 16.45 -0.31 16.04
CA PHE A 488 15.29 -0.75 16.82
C PHE A 488 15.73 -1.72 17.91
N PHE A 489 15.33 -1.44 19.14
CA PHE A 489 15.58 -2.24 20.33
C PHE A 489 14.26 -2.85 20.79
N GLY A 490 14.06 -4.12 20.47
CA GLY A 490 12.84 -4.88 20.78
C GLY A 490 12.99 -5.70 22.05
N GLU A 491 11.95 -5.67 22.90
CA GLU A 491 11.79 -6.55 24.06
C GLU A 491 10.51 -7.39 23.90
N GLY A 492 10.61 -8.67 24.24
CA GLY A 492 9.47 -9.58 24.17
C GLY A 492 9.65 -10.86 24.97
N TYR A 493 8.78 -11.82 24.68
CA TYR A 493 8.62 -13.05 25.45
C TYR A 493 8.79 -14.27 24.56
N SER A 494 9.49 -15.29 25.07
CA SER A 494 9.61 -16.59 24.43
C SER A 494 8.24 -17.23 24.15
N LYS A 495 8.15 -18.05 23.10
CA LYS A 495 6.91 -18.76 22.75
C LYS A 495 6.37 -19.55 23.95
N GLY A 496 5.07 -19.41 24.22
CA GLY A 496 4.39 -20.10 25.32
C GLY A 496 4.46 -19.40 26.68
N LYS A 497 5.27 -18.32 26.83
CA LYS A 497 5.19 -17.46 28.02
C LYS A 497 4.05 -16.46 27.88
N ASP A 498 3.27 -16.29 28.94
CA ASP A 498 2.23 -15.27 29.02
C ASP A 498 2.89 -13.88 29.18
N PRO A 499 2.75 -12.97 28.21
CA PRO A 499 3.30 -11.63 28.30
C PRO A 499 2.67 -10.79 29.43
N GLN A 500 1.56 -11.22 30.04
CA GLN A 500 1.00 -10.56 31.22
C GLN A 500 1.77 -10.90 32.50
N GLN A 501 2.63 -11.91 32.48
CA GLN A 501 3.37 -12.39 33.65
C GLN A 501 4.88 -12.32 33.42
N GLY A 502 5.62 -11.93 34.46
CA GLY A 502 7.08 -11.90 34.43
C GLY A 502 7.70 -10.77 33.59
N LYS A 503 9.03 -10.83 33.45
CA LYS A 503 9.83 -9.85 32.69
C LYS A 503 10.08 -10.39 31.26
N PRO A 504 10.22 -9.51 30.26
CA PRO A 504 10.67 -9.92 28.92
C PRO A 504 11.99 -10.70 29.02
N ASP A 505 12.04 -11.86 28.37
CA ASP A 505 13.18 -12.78 28.33
C ASP A 505 13.84 -12.84 26.95
N LEU A 506 13.31 -12.12 25.96
CA LEU A 506 13.92 -11.97 24.64
C LEU A 506 14.24 -10.52 24.34
N LYS A 507 15.42 -10.29 23.76
CA LYS A 507 15.84 -9.01 23.20
C LYS A 507 16.32 -9.18 21.77
N ILE A 508 15.97 -8.21 20.93
CA ILE A 508 16.46 -8.14 19.56
C ILE A 508 16.87 -6.71 19.22
N CYS A 509 17.98 -6.58 18.50
CA CYS A 509 18.38 -5.35 17.86
C CYS A 509 18.27 -5.53 16.35
N THR A 510 17.46 -4.72 15.69
CA THR A 510 17.37 -4.67 14.23
C THR A 510 17.67 -3.26 13.73
N GLN A 511 18.01 -3.13 12.46
CA GLN A 511 18.31 -1.83 11.87
C GLN A 511 17.70 -1.72 10.48
N VAL A 512 17.15 -0.55 10.19
CA VAL A 512 16.81 -0.10 8.83
C VAL A 512 17.83 0.96 8.43
N SER A 513 18.53 0.78 7.33
CA SER A 513 19.51 1.77 6.83
C SER A 513 19.32 2.05 5.36
N GLY A 514 19.73 3.23 4.93
CA GLY A 514 19.56 3.65 3.54
C GLY A 514 20.33 4.91 3.19
N PRO A 515 20.25 5.32 1.90
CA PRO A 515 20.83 6.57 1.42
C PRO A 515 20.08 7.78 2.01
N GLU A 516 20.35 8.98 1.51
CA GLU A 516 19.69 10.20 1.97
C GLU A 516 18.16 10.04 2.11
N ALA A 517 17.63 10.60 3.20
CA ALA A 517 16.27 10.33 3.69
C ALA A 517 15.16 10.96 2.82
N GLY A 518 15.31 12.23 2.44
CA GLY A 518 14.23 13.03 1.87
C GLY A 518 14.01 12.88 0.36
N TYR A 519 15.06 12.61 -0.41
CA TYR A 519 15.07 12.73 -1.87
C TYR A 519 15.66 11.52 -2.58
N VAL A 520 16.18 10.55 -1.83
CA VAL A 520 16.53 9.22 -2.35
C VAL A 520 15.62 8.16 -1.72
N SER A 521 15.66 8.04 -0.40
CA SER A 521 14.90 7.04 0.35
C SER A 521 13.38 7.25 0.29
N THR A 522 12.91 8.50 0.31
CA THR A 522 11.49 8.81 0.19
C THR A 522 10.90 8.42 -1.17
N PRO A 523 11.50 8.80 -2.32
CA PRO A 523 11.09 8.26 -3.61
C PRO A 523 11.09 6.73 -3.68
N ILE A 524 12.15 6.07 -3.22
CA ILE A 524 12.23 4.60 -3.18
C ILE A 524 11.03 4.04 -2.41
N ALA A 525 10.80 4.52 -1.20
CA ALA A 525 9.74 4.04 -0.32
C ALA A 525 8.35 4.22 -0.97
N MET A 526 8.09 5.39 -1.53
CA MET A 526 6.80 5.75 -2.14
C MET A 526 6.52 4.92 -3.41
N VAL A 527 7.50 4.80 -4.29
CA VAL A 527 7.36 4.03 -5.54
C VAL A 527 7.19 2.55 -5.24
N GLN A 528 7.96 1.98 -4.30
CA GLN A 528 7.78 0.57 -3.94
C GLN A 528 6.44 0.30 -3.26
N ALA A 529 5.90 1.25 -2.48
CA ALA A 529 4.54 1.16 -1.94
C ALA A 529 3.48 1.16 -3.04
N ALA A 530 3.56 2.09 -4.00
CA ALA A 530 2.65 2.15 -5.15
C ALA A 530 2.69 0.86 -5.99
N VAL A 531 3.90 0.35 -6.27
CA VAL A 531 4.08 -0.92 -6.98
C VAL A 531 3.48 -2.08 -6.20
N THR A 532 3.64 -2.12 -4.88
CA THR A 532 3.09 -3.19 -4.03
C THR A 532 1.56 -3.21 -4.12
N ILE A 533 0.90 -2.04 -4.13
CA ILE A 533 -0.55 -1.94 -4.33
C ILE A 533 -0.96 -2.59 -5.66
N LEU A 534 -0.24 -2.29 -6.74
CA LEU A 534 -0.57 -2.78 -8.09
C LEU A 534 -0.29 -4.29 -8.27
N LYS A 535 0.80 -4.80 -7.68
CA LYS A 535 1.32 -6.15 -7.93
C LYS A 535 0.84 -7.18 -6.92
N GLU A 536 0.50 -6.76 -5.71
CA GLU A 536 0.11 -7.66 -4.62
C GLU A 536 -1.30 -7.37 -4.07
N PRO A 537 -2.34 -7.11 -4.90
CA PRO A 537 -3.66 -6.74 -4.41
C PRO A 537 -4.30 -7.83 -3.52
N GLY A 538 -3.94 -9.10 -3.73
CA GLY A 538 -4.41 -10.22 -2.90
C GLY A 538 -3.79 -10.28 -1.49
N SER A 539 -2.74 -9.51 -1.25
CA SER A 539 -2.04 -9.42 0.05
C SER A 539 -2.40 -8.14 0.83
N LEU A 540 -3.19 -7.24 0.24
CA LEU A 540 -3.68 -6.02 0.89
C LEU A 540 -4.89 -6.32 1.79
N PRO A 541 -5.23 -5.43 2.75
CA PRO A 541 -6.47 -5.52 3.52
C PRO A 541 -7.70 -5.63 2.63
N LYS A 542 -8.63 -6.54 2.94
CA LYS A 542 -9.83 -6.73 2.13
C LYS A 542 -10.67 -5.45 2.06
N GLY A 543 -11.06 -5.07 0.84
CA GLY A 543 -12.07 -4.04 0.58
C GLY A 543 -11.55 -2.62 0.41
N GLY A 544 -10.25 -2.32 0.49
CA GLY A 544 -9.80 -0.92 0.47
C GLY A 544 -10.04 -0.19 1.80
N GLY A 545 -9.74 1.10 1.85
CA GLY A 545 -9.75 1.90 3.07
C GLY A 545 -8.58 2.89 3.16
N VAL A 546 -8.47 3.55 4.31
CA VAL A 546 -7.39 4.51 4.61
C VAL A 546 -6.41 3.89 5.61
N PHE A 547 -5.19 3.64 5.17
CA PHE A 547 -4.20 2.84 5.91
C PHE A 547 -2.92 3.61 6.18
N THR A 548 -2.22 3.17 7.23
CA THR A 548 -0.78 3.38 7.39
C THR A 548 0.00 2.35 6.57
N PRO A 549 1.30 2.56 6.28
CA PRO A 549 2.08 1.63 5.48
C PRO A 549 2.10 0.23 6.10
N GLY A 550 2.34 0.11 7.40
CA GLY A 550 2.37 -1.17 8.09
C GLY A 550 1.00 -1.86 8.13
N ALA A 551 -0.11 -1.11 8.22
CA ALA A 551 -1.45 -1.70 8.14
C ALA A 551 -1.73 -2.26 6.74
N ALA A 552 -1.41 -1.50 5.68
CA ALA A 552 -1.63 -1.90 4.29
C ALA A 552 -0.70 -3.04 3.85
N PHE A 553 0.56 -3.03 4.30
CA PHE A 553 1.62 -3.83 3.69
C PHE A 553 2.15 -4.95 4.59
N SER A 554 1.61 -5.16 5.80
CA SER A 554 2.08 -6.18 6.75
C SER A 554 2.12 -7.61 6.22
N LYS A 555 1.29 -7.94 5.23
CA LYS A 555 1.22 -9.28 4.60
C LYS A 555 1.78 -9.30 3.17
N THR A 556 2.48 -8.25 2.75
CA THR A 556 3.07 -8.10 1.41
C THR A 556 4.59 -8.30 1.43
N LYS A 557 5.22 -8.29 0.26
CA LYS A 557 6.68 -8.33 0.11
C LYS A 557 7.34 -6.95 0.14
N LEU A 558 6.66 -5.90 0.58
CA LEU A 558 7.21 -4.53 0.57
C LEU A 558 8.59 -4.45 1.25
N ILE A 559 8.82 -5.10 2.39
CA ILE A 559 10.15 -5.11 3.05
C ILE A 559 11.23 -5.66 2.11
N GLU A 560 10.97 -6.76 1.40
CA GLU A 560 11.91 -7.37 0.47
C GLU A 560 12.18 -6.45 -0.74
N ARG A 561 11.15 -5.73 -1.20
CA ARG A 561 11.27 -4.75 -2.29
C ARG A 561 12.11 -3.55 -1.89
N LEU A 562 11.87 -3.01 -0.68
CA LEU A 562 12.64 -1.91 -0.10
C LEU A 562 14.10 -2.30 0.07
N ASP A 563 14.38 -3.49 0.61
CA ASP A 563 15.75 -4.01 0.79
C ASP A 563 16.51 -4.10 -0.54
N LYS A 564 15.87 -4.63 -1.58
CA LYS A 564 16.44 -4.69 -2.94
C LYS A 564 16.64 -3.31 -3.58
N ALA A 565 15.83 -2.33 -3.20
CA ALA A 565 15.89 -0.97 -3.72
C ALA A 565 16.85 -0.05 -2.94
N GLY A 566 17.54 -0.56 -1.90
CA GLY A 566 18.57 0.18 -1.16
C GLY A 566 18.15 0.65 0.24
N LEU A 567 16.96 0.24 0.72
CA LEU A 567 16.51 0.43 2.10
C LEU A 567 16.66 -0.87 2.87
N HIS A 568 17.83 -1.08 3.46
CA HIS A 568 18.24 -2.38 3.98
C HIS A 568 17.68 -2.70 5.36
N PHE A 569 17.18 -3.92 5.55
CA PHE A 569 16.64 -4.40 6.83
C PHE A 569 17.53 -5.52 7.39
N LYS A 570 18.14 -5.29 8.56
CA LYS A 570 19.14 -6.22 9.13
C LYS A 570 18.85 -6.55 10.59
N VAL A 571 19.14 -7.78 11.00
CA VAL A 571 19.25 -8.16 12.41
C VAL A 571 20.69 -7.88 12.85
N ILE A 572 20.85 -7.05 13.87
CA ILE A 572 22.16 -6.68 14.43
C ILE A 572 22.55 -7.67 15.54
N SER A 573 21.60 -8.00 16.42
CA SER A 573 21.81 -9.00 17.47
C SER A 573 20.49 -9.57 17.96
N THR A 574 20.56 -10.80 18.47
CA THR A 574 19.51 -11.47 19.26
C THR A 574 20.15 -11.93 20.56
N LEU A 575 19.52 -11.62 21.69
CA LEU A 575 19.99 -12.04 23.00
C LEU A 575 18.84 -12.71 23.75
N ASP A 576 19.12 -13.88 24.30
CA ASP A 576 18.34 -14.40 25.43
C ASP A 576 18.65 -13.48 26.61
N ALA A 577 17.62 -12.84 27.17
CA ALA A 577 17.75 -11.66 28.03
C ALA A 577 18.23 -11.98 29.46
#